data_AF-A0A534BWT9-F1
#
_entry.id   AF-A0A534BWT9-F1
#
_cell.length_a   1.000
_cell.length_b   1.000
_cell.length_c   1.000
_cell.angle_alpha   90.00
_cell.angle_beta   90.00
_cell.angle_gamma   90.00
#
_symmetry.space_group_name_H-M   'P 1'
#
loop_
_entity.id
_entity.type
_entity.pdbx_description
1 polymer ?
#
loop_
_entity_poly.entity_id
_entity_poly.type
_entity_poly.pdbx_seq_one_letter_code
_entity_poly.pdbx_strand_id
1 'polypeptide(L)'
;MARGGHGVRGLVVGSRAFRDQTRAQRADGTISIAGAHYRNFAETDGVWLGHVGYGGQWLMVFPESEIVIACLSGLSDDGGLDWAYTERQLAMGQDVAAALASY
;
A
#
# COMPACT_ATOMS: atom_id res chain seq x y z
N MET A 1 4.75 8.88 3.82
CA MET A 1 3.56 8.04 4.07
C MET A 1 3.56 7.51 5.50
N ALA A 2 4.50 6.65 5.91
CA ALA A 2 4.52 6.04 7.26
C ALA A 2 4.62 7.06 8.42
N ARG A 3 5.59 7.97 8.38
CA ARG A 3 5.81 8.98 9.44
C ARG A 3 5.00 10.27 9.25
N GLY A 4 3.71 10.15 8.96
CA GLY A 4 2.82 11.31 8.81
C GLY A 4 3.25 12.34 7.73
N GLY A 5 4.08 11.95 6.76
CA GLY A 5 4.59 12.87 5.73
C GLY A 5 5.95 13.50 6.03
N HIS A 6 6.64 13.11 7.11
CA HIS A 6 7.99 13.58 7.41
C HIS A 6 9.09 12.65 6.85
N GLY A 7 10.06 13.27 6.18
CA GLY A 7 11.27 12.61 5.68
C GLY A 7 12.25 12.26 6.81
N VAL A 8 13.35 11.60 6.46
CA VAL A 8 14.37 11.13 7.43
C VAL A 8 15.05 12.26 8.21
N ARG A 9 15.04 13.48 7.68
CA ARG A 9 15.58 14.69 8.33
C ARG A 9 14.48 15.56 8.99
N GLY A 10 13.29 15.02 9.21
CA GLY A 10 12.15 15.76 9.77
C GLY A 10 11.46 16.73 8.80
N LEU A 11 12.04 16.95 7.60
CA LEU A 11 11.44 17.78 6.56
C LEU A 11 10.08 17.24 6.13
N VAL A 12 9.11 18.13 5.97
CA VAL A 12 7.77 17.78 5.44
C VAL A 12 7.90 17.48 3.95
N VAL A 13 7.57 16.25 3.56
CA VAL A 13 7.58 15.76 2.17
C VAL A 13 6.20 15.26 1.72
N GLY A 14 5.20 15.33 2.60
CA GLY A 14 3.81 14.97 2.31
C GLY A 14 2.86 15.44 3.39
N SER A 15 1.56 15.37 3.12
CA SER A 15 0.52 15.84 4.05
C SER A 15 -0.09 14.69 4.87
N ARG A 16 0.02 14.77 6.20
CA ARG A 16 -0.66 13.84 7.12
C ARG A 16 -2.17 13.86 6.90
N ALA A 17 -2.75 15.06 6.83
CA ALA A 17 -4.18 15.24 6.67
C ALA A 17 -4.69 14.61 5.36
N PHE A 18 -3.98 14.81 4.25
CA PHE A 18 -4.33 14.21 2.96
C PHE A 18 -4.28 12.67 3.00
N ARG A 19 -3.22 12.12 3.61
CA ARG A 19 -3.07 10.67 3.82
C ARG A 19 -4.21 10.11 4.67
N ASP A 20 -4.54 10.76 5.78
CA ASP A 20 -5.60 10.32 6.68
C ASP A 20 -6.98 10.41 6.06
N GLN A 21 -7.25 11.48 5.31
CA GLN A 21 -8.47 11.60 4.53
C GLN A 21 -8.58 10.51 3.46
N THR A 22 -7.50 10.24 2.72
CA THR A 22 -7.49 9.18 1.68
C THR A 22 -7.84 7.82 2.27
N ARG A 23 -7.27 7.49 3.44
CA ARG A 23 -7.54 6.23 4.14
C ARG A 23 -8.96 6.17 4.72
N ALA A 24 -9.45 7.26 5.30
CA ALA A 24 -10.78 7.34 5.89
C ALA A 24 -11.89 7.26 4.82
N GLN A 25 -11.70 7.95 3.70
CA GLN A 25 -12.64 8.01 2.56
C GLN A 25 -12.46 6.85 1.57
N ARG A 26 -11.95 5.70 2.03
CA ARG A 26 -11.74 4.52 1.18
C ARG A 26 -12.96 4.20 0.33
N ALA A 27 -14.16 4.22 0.90
CA ALA A 27 -15.40 3.84 0.20
C ALA A 27 -15.75 4.75 -0.99
N ASP A 28 -15.21 5.96 -1.05
CA ASP A 28 -15.46 6.93 -2.12
C ASP A 28 -14.57 6.67 -3.37
N GLY A 29 -13.65 5.71 -3.31
CA GLY A 29 -12.75 5.32 -4.41
C GLY A 29 -13.35 4.24 -5.31
N THR A 30 -12.79 4.09 -6.52
CA THR A 30 -13.11 2.96 -7.41
C THR A 30 -12.51 1.67 -6.86
N ILE A 31 -13.16 0.52 -7.05
CA ILE A 31 -12.55 -0.75 -6.68
C ILE A 31 -11.30 -0.98 -7.55
N SER A 32 -10.18 -1.25 -6.89
CA SER A 32 -8.92 -1.56 -7.53
C SER A 32 -8.86 -3.02 -7.96
N ILE A 33 -7.88 -3.35 -8.79
CA ILE A 33 -7.61 -4.73 -9.22
C ILE A 33 -7.30 -5.67 -8.04
N ALA A 34 -6.83 -5.14 -6.92
CA ALA A 34 -6.53 -5.90 -5.70
C ALA A 34 -7.76 -6.04 -4.77
N GLY A 35 -8.95 -5.65 -5.24
CA GLY A 35 -10.18 -5.66 -4.44
C GLY A 35 -10.24 -4.60 -3.34
N ALA A 36 -9.24 -3.72 -3.27
CA ALA A 36 -9.21 -2.56 -2.37
C ALA A 36 -9.89 -1.34 -3.01
N HIS A 37 -9.99 -0.24 -2.29
CA HIS A 37 -10.45 1.01 -2.90
C HIS A 37 -9.26 1.85 -3.40
N TYR A 38 -9.37 2.33 -4.63
CA TYR A 38 -8.39 3.20 -5.28
C TYR A 38 -8.85 4.66 -5.25
N ARG A 39 -8.02 5.53 -4.68
CA ARG A 39 -8.24 6.98 -4.65
C ARG A 39 -6.91 7.70 -4.47
N ASN A 40 -6.80 8.92 -5.02
CA ASN A 40 -5.62 9.78 -4.81
C ASN A 40 -4.29 9.08 -5.18
N PHE A 41 -4.34 8.22 -6.20
CA PHE A 41 -3.19 7.43 -6.66
C PHE A 41 -2.67 6.43 -5.61
N ALA A 42 -3.55 5.94 -4.74
CA ALA A 42 -3.27 4.92 -3.74
C ALA A 42 -4.43 3.92 -3.64
N GLU A 43 -4.09 2.69 -3.29
CA GLU A 43 -5.01 1.63 -2.87
C GLU A 43 -5.10 1.61 -1.34
N THR A 44 -6.29 1.37 -0.81
CA THR A 44 -6.52 1.29 0.64
C THR A 44 -7.79 0.51 0.99
N ASP A 45 -7.74 -0.20 2.11
CA ASP A 45 -8.89 -0.80 2.81
C ASP A 45 -9.21 -0.07 4.13
N GLY A 46 -8.54 1.06 4.40
CA GLY A 46 -8.65 1.82 5.64
C GLY A 46 -7.59 1.44 6.69
N VAL A 47 -6.95 0.29 6.57
CA VAL A 47 -5.87 -0.16 7.46
C VAL A 47 -4.51 0.20 6.87
N TRP A 48 -4.30 -0.11 5.59
CA TRP A 48 -3.07 0.21 4.87
C TRP A 48 -3.30 1.18 3.71
N LEU A 49 -2.21 1.77 3.23
CA LEU A 49 -2.14 2.55 1.99
C LEU A 49 -1.04 1.96 1.11
N GLY A 50 -1.30 1.81 -0.18
CA GLY A 50 -0.32 1.18 -1.06
C GLY A 50 -0.54 1.50 -2.53
N HIS A 51 0.26 0.86 -3.37
CA HIS A 51 0.13 0.96 -4.81
C HIS A 51 0.81 -0.21 -5.51
N VAL A 52 0.10 -0.80 -6.47
CA VAL A 52 0.62 -1.77 -7.44
C VAL A 52 1.48 -1.12 -8.53
N GLY A 53 2.62 -1.73 -8.84
CA GLY A 53 3.41 -1.39 -10.02
C GLY A 53 3.52 -2.55 -11.01
N TYR A 54 3.64 -2.21 -12.29
CA TYR A 54 3.91 -3.17 -13.36
C TYR A 54 5.17 -4.01 -13.07
N GLY A 55 5.16 -5.26 -13.53
CA GLY A 55 6.23 -6.23 -13.25
C GLY A 55 6.15 -6.82 -11.84
N GLY A 56 5.03 -6.63 -11.16
CA GLY A 56 4.76 -7.17 -9.82
C GLY A 56 5.35 -6.34 -8.68
N GLN A 57 5.64 -5.06 -8.89
CA GLN A 57 6.05 -4.20 -7.78
C GLN A 57 4.87 -3.96 -6.84
N TRP A 58 5.15 -3.82 -5.55
CA TRP A 58 4.12 -3.47 -4.59
C TRP A 58 4.71 -2.68 -3.42
N LEU A 59 4.02 -1.61 -3.02
CA LEU A 59 4.35 -0.85 -1.81
C LEU A 59 3.13 -0.84 -0.89
N MET A 60 3.29 -1.26 0.36
CA MET A 60 2.28 -1.13 1.42
C MET A 60 2.84 -0.37 2.60
N VAL A 61 2.00 0.48 3.16
CA VAL A 61 2.28 1.24 4.38
C VAL A 61 1.14 0.97 5.35
N PHE A 62 1.48 0.46 6.53
CA PHE A 62 0.59 0.25 7.66
C PHE A 62 0.89 1.33 8.69
N PRO A 63 0.19 2.47 8.65
CA PRO A 63 0.66 3.66 9.36
C PRO A 63 0.56 3.55 10.89
N GLU A 64 -0.42 2.82 11.40
CA GLU A 64 -0.63 2.63 12.84
C GLU A 64 0.43 1.72 13.46
N SER A 65 0.96 0.77 12.68
CA SER A 65 2.01 -0.16 13.10
C SER A 65 3.41 0.30 12.71
N GLU A 66 3.54 1.46 12.06
CA GLU A 66 4.80 1.99 11.52
C GLU A 66 5.54 1.03 10.56
N ILE A 67 4.82 0.08 9.96
CA ILE A 67 5.37 -0.92 9.04
C ILE A 67 5.28 -0.41 7.59
N VAL A 68 6.35 -0.65 6.82
CA VAL A 68 6.37 -0.49 5.38
C VAL A 68 6.87 -1.79 4.76
N ILE A 69 6.13 -2.29 3.78
CA ILE A 69 6.47 -3.49 3.00
C ILE A 69 6.68 -3.06 1.56
N ALA A 70 7.82 -3.40 1.00
CA ALA A 70 8.14 -3.17 -0.40
C ALA A 70 8.47 -4.52 -1.06
N CYS A 71 7.67 -4.91 -2.03
CA CYS A 71 7.91 -6.08 -2.87
C CYS A 71 8.48 -5.59 -4.20
N LEU A 72 9.69 -6.07 -4.52
CA LEU A 72 10.33 -5.82 -5.80
C LEU A 72 10.49 -7.16 -6.52
N SER A 73 9.73 -7.37 -7.58
CA SER A 73 9.73 -8.62 -8.33
C SER A 73 9.93 -8.39 -9.83
N GLY A 74 9.98 -9.48 -10.59
CA GLY A 74 9.83 -9.46 -12.04
C GLY A 74 8.84 -10.53 -12.45
N LEU A 75 7.82 -10.14 -13.22
CA LEU A 75 6.98 -11.09 -13.94
C LEU A 75 7.73 -11.56 -15.18
N SER A 76 7.69 -12.87 -15.43
CA SER A 76 8.43 -13.49 -16.54
C SER A 76 7.74 -13.36 -17.90
N ASP A 77 6.48 -12.92 -17.92
CA ASP A 77 5.75 -12.63 -19.14
C ASP A 77 5.96 -11.18 -19.62
N ASP A 78 5.63 -10.93 -20.88
CA ASP A 78 5.69 -9.59 -21.49
C ASP A 78 4.48 -8.70 -21.13
N GLY A 79 3.50 -9.24 -20.38
CA GLY A 79 2.26 -8.55 -20.03
C GLY A 79 2.43 -7.60 -18.84
N GLY A 80 3.41 -7.85 -17.98
CA GLY A 80 3.75 -6.98 -16.86
C GLY A 80 2.67 -6.90 -15.79
N LEU A 81 1.62 -7.73 -15.86
CA LEU A 81 0.51 -7.80 -14.93
C LEU A 81 0.06 -9.25 -14.74
N ASP A 82 0.11 -9.71 -13.50
CA ASP A 82 -0.48 -10.98 -13.06
C ASP A 82 -1.37 -10.68 -11.84
N TRP A 83 -2.69 -10.79 -12.02
CA TRP A 83 -3.68 -10.49 -10.98
C TRP A 83 -3.63 -11.47 -9.82
N ALA A 84 -3.47 -12.76 -10.11
CA ALA A 84 -3.35 -13.77 -9.07
C ALA A 84 -2.07 -13.57 -8.25
N TYR A 85 -0.98 -13.13 -8.89
CA TYR A 85 0.23 -12.75 -8.18
C TYR A 85 0.03 -11.50 -7.32
N THR A 86 -0.67 -10.50 -7.84
CA THR A 86 -0.99 -9.26 -7.12
C THR A 86 -1.81 -9.54 -5.86
N GLU A 87 -2.85 -10.37 -5.96
CA GLU A 87 -3.67 -10.81 -4.81
C GLU A 87 -2.81 -11.54 -3.75
N ARG A 88 -1.91 -12.43 -4.18
CA ARG A 88 -0.99 -13.13 -3.26
C ARG A 88 -0.03 -12.16 -2.57
N GLN A 89 0.45 -11.13 -3.27
CA GLN A 89 1.32 -10.10 -2.67
C GLN A 89 0.60 -9.29 -1.59
N LEU A 90 -0.65 -8.90 -1.86
CA LEU A 90 -1.48 -8.21 -0.88
C LEU A 90 -1.67 -9.06 0.38
N ALA A 91 -2.08 -10.32 0.20
CA ALA A 91 -2.27 -11.26 1.32
C ALA A 91 -0.99 -11.45 2.13
N MET A 92 0.14 -11.70 1.45
CA MET A 92 1.45 -11.83 2.11
C MET A 92 1.82 -10.57 2.90
N GLY A 93 1.58 -9.38 2.35
CA GLY A 93 1.86 -8.13 3.04
C GLY A 93 1.03 -7.95 4.31
N GLN A 94 -0.26 -8.33 4.27
CA GLN A 94 -1.12 -8.34 5.45
C GLN A 94 -0.65 -9.36 6.50
N ASP A 95 -0.27 -10.57 6.08
CA ASP A 95 0.25 -11.61 6.97
C ASP A 95 1.55 -11.19 7.68
N VAL A 96 2.50 -10.61 6.93
CA VAL A 96 3.75 -10.08 7.49
C VAL A 96 3.46 -8.95 8.49
N ALA A 97 2.56 -8.02 8.16
CA ALA A 97 2.20 -6.94 9.05
C ALA A 97 1.55 -7.44 10.35
N ALA A 98 0.65 -8.43 10.25
CA ALA A 98 0.01 -9.05 11.40
C ALA A 98 1.01 -9.80 12.29
N ALA A 99 1.95 -10.53 11.69
CA ALA A 99 3.01 -11.23 12.40
C ALA A 99 3.93 -10.28 13.18
N LEU A 100 4.25 -9.12 12.61
CA LEU A 100 5.11 -8.12 13.25
C LEU A 100 4.37 -7.28 14.30
N ALA A 101 3.07 -7.03 14.14
CA ALA A 101 2.26 -6.30 15.12
C ALA A 101 1.94 -7.10 16.40
N SER A 102 2.23 -8.40 16.40
CA SER A 102 2.02 -9.31 17.54
C SER A 102 3.24 -9.41 18.47
N TYR A 103 4.33 -8.69 18.17
CA TYR A 103 5.53 -8.54 19.00
C TYR A 103 5.59 -7.13 19.60
#